data_AF-A0A970CB31-F1
#
_entry.id   AF-A0A970CB31-F1
#
_cell.length_a   1.000
_cell.length_b   1.000
_cell.length_c   1.000
_cell.angle_alpha   90.00
_cell.angle_beta   90.00
_cell.angle_gamma   90.00
#
_symmetry.space_group_name_H-M   'P 1'
#
loop_
_entity.id
_entity.type
_entity.pdbx_description
1 polymer ?
#
loop_
_entity_poly.entity_id
_entity_poly.type
_entity_poly.pdbx_seq_one_letter_code
_entity_poly.pdbx_strand_id
1 'polypeptide(L)'
;MKFLKTDFGKVHLAVMLLGVINVGLAIALKLQLVPYAVALPLHQWSGMLLLPTLLVLPALFKRRRNLYAALKTRVLIQRRDVKAGKTAMILAKAVILLMLLGFLMQTVSAILMKTGLSGRMYPAVDVYSLHTGMIYVMPALVVLHAIFILLATRRSAAAKR
;
A
#
# COMPACT_ATOMS: atom_id res chain seq x y z
N MET A 1 15.92 -11.44 -11.99
CA MET A 1 14.79 -11.69 -11.04
C MET A 1 13.54 -12.14 -11.79
N LYS A 2 12.97 -13.32 -11.49
CA LYS A 2 11.76 -13.83 -12.20
C LYS A 2 10.49 -13.00 -11.95
N PHE A 3 10.43 -12.24 -10.84
CA PHE A 3 9.25 -11.44 -10.46
C PHE A 3 8.94 -10.28 -11.43
N LEU A 4 9.97 -9.54 -11.86
CA LEU A 4 9.84 -8.40 -12.79
C LEU A 4 9.46 -8.81 -14.23
N LYS A 5 9.58 -10.11 -14.55
CA LYS A 5 9.16 -10.65 -15.85
C LYS A 5 7.64 -10.80 -15.94
N THR A 6 6.93 -10.77 -14.82
CA THR A 6 5.46 -10.90 -14.78
C THR A 6 4.79 -9.54 -14.82
N ASP A 7 3.69 -9.42 -15.56
CA ASP A 7 2.89 -8.19 -15.61
C ASP A 7 2.41 -7.76 -14.21
N PHE A 8 2.02 -8.71 -13.36
CA PHE A 8 1.65 -8.43 -11.98
C PHE A 8 2.84 -7.87 -11.18
N GLY A 9 4.03 -8.44 -11.34
CA GLY A 9 5.23 -7.97 -10.65
C GLY A 9 5.62 -6.54 -11.05
N LYS A 10 5.35 -6.14 -12.30
CA LYS A 10 5.55 -4.76 -12.77
C LYS A 10 4.57 -3.80 -12.09
N VAL A 11 3.27 -4.14 -12.05
CA VAL A 11 2.26 -3.33 -11.35
C VAL A 11 2.61 -3.19 -9.86
N HIS A 12 2.94 -4.30 -9.20
CA HIS A 12 3.31 -4.29 -7.80
C HIS A 12 4.56 -3.44 -7.53
N LEU A 13 5.60 -3.55 -8.38
CA LEU A 13 6.79 -2.72 -8.27
C LEU A 13 6.45 -1.23 -8.40
N ALA A 14 5.62 -0.84 -9.37
CA ALA A 14 5.23 0.55 -9.56
C ALA A 14 4.52 1.12 -8.31
N VAL A 15 3.55 0.38 -7.77
CA VAL A 15 2.84 0.77 -6.54
C VAL A 15 3.80 0.85 -5.35
N MET A 16 4.73 -0.11 -5.24
CA MET A 16 5.74 -0.14 -4.18
C MET A 16 6.67 1.06 -4.25
N LEU A 17 7.16 1.42 -5.44
CA LEU A 17 8.03 2.58 -5.65
C LEU A 17 7.32 3.88 -5.29
N LEU A 18 6.07 4.07 -5.75
CA LEU A 18 5.26 5.22 -5.36
C LEU A 18 5.08 5.29 -3.84
N GLY A 19 4.80 4.16 -3.19
CA GLY A 19 4.67 4.09 -1.74
C GLY A 19 5.96 4.47 -0.99
N VAL A 20 7.11 3.93 -1.42
CA VAL A 20 8.41 4.23 -0.81
C VAL A 20 8.77 5.71 -1.00
N ILE A 21 8.62 6.25 -2.20
CA ILE A 21 8.86 7.67 -2.48
C ILE A 21 7.95 8.54 -1.62
N ASN A 22 6.65 8.23 -1.59
CA ASN A 22 5.67 9.02 -0.86
C ASN A 22 5.95 9.05 0.65
N VAL A 23 6.21 7.90 1.26
CA VAL A 23 6.55 7.77 2.68
C VAL A 23 7.90 8.42 2.99
N GLY A 24 8.92 8.21 2.13
CA GLY A 24 10.23 8.83 2.30
C GLY A 24 10.15 10.36 2.29
N LEU A 25 9.37 10.92 1.36
CA LEU A 25 9.09 12.36 1.31
C LEU A 25 8.30 12.83 2.54
N ALA A 26 7.33 12.04 3.03
CA ALA A 26 6.58 12.38 4.24
C ALA A 26 7.50 12.49 5.47
N ILE A 27 8.42 11.52 5.64
CA ILE A 27 9.42 11.53 6.71
C ILE A 27 10.36 12.72 6.55
N ALA A 28 10.88 12.94 5.34
CA ALA A 28 11.79 14.05 5.07
C ALA A 28 11.14 15.42 5.31
N LEU A 29 9.87 15.60 4.95
CA LEU A 29 9.07 16.79 5.25
C LEU A 29 8.87 16.96 6.76
N LYS A 30 8.52 15.89 7.48
CA LYS A 30 8.30 15.92 8.93
C LYS A 30 9.56 16.30 9.70
N LEU A 31 10.72 15.81 9.23
CA LEU A 31 12.03 16.08 9.81
C LEU A 31 12.72 17.32 9.22
N GLN A 32 12.05 18.05 8.31
CA GLN A 32 12.57 19.25 7.63
C GLN A 32 13.92 19.03 6.91
N LEU A 33 14.15 17.82 6.40
CA LEU A 33 15.40 17.43 5.72
C LEU A 33 15.47 17.92 4.26
N VAL A 34 14.35 18.38 3.71
CA VAL A 34 14.22 18.78 2.31
C VAL A 34 13.38 20.07 2.18
N PRO A 35 13.60 20.89 1.15
CA PRO A 35 12.81 22.10 0.93
C PRO A 35 11.31 21.80 0.77
N TYR A 36 10.50 22.41 1.63
CA TYR A 36 9.05 22.18 1.69
C TYR A 36 8.36 22.41 0.34
N ALA A 37 8.70 23.51 -0.35
CA ALA A 37 8.09 23.90 -1.63
C ALA A 37 8.27 22.85 -2.75
N VAL A 38 9.34 22.05 -2.70
CA VAL A 38 9.63 21.01 -3.70
C VAL A 38 9.11 19.65 -3.25
N ALA A 39 9.30 19.31 -1.98
CA ALA A 39 8.95 18.00 -1.47
C ALA A 39 7.44 17.81 -1.27
N LEU A 40 6.70 18.87 -0.88
CA LEU A 40 5.26 18.78 -0.67
C LEU A 40 4.49 18.40 -1.95
N PRO A 41 4.70 19.06 -3.12
CA PRO A 41 4.02 18.63 -4.35
C PRO A 41 4.33 17.19 -4.71
N LEU A 42 5.59 16.76 -4.62
CA LEU A 42 5.99 15.39 -4.95
C LEU A 42 5.35 14.36 -4.02
N HIS A 43 5.26 14.66 -2.72
CA HIS A 43 4.55 13.83 -1.74
C HIS A 43 3.06 13.74 -2.11
N GLN A 44 2.41 14.88 -2.39
CA GLN A 44 1.01 14.90 -2.79
C GLN A 44 0.75 14.08 -4.06
N TRP A 45 1.55 14.26 -5.11
CA TRP A 45 1.37 13.55 -6.38
C TRP A 45 1.60 12.05 -6.24
N SER A 46 2.70 11.65 -5.60
CA SER A 46 3.01 10.23 -5.39
C SER A 46 1.96 9.54 -4.51
N GLY A 47 1.44 10.22 -3.49
CA GLY A 47 0.33 9.75 -2.66
C GLY A 47 -1.01 9.65 -3.41
N MET A 48 -1.39 10.67 -4.19
CA MET A 48 -2.63 10.65 -4.97
C MET A 48 -2.61 9.58 -6.07
N LEU A 49 -1.45 9.27 -6.65
CA LEU A 49 -1.31 8.28 -7.71
C LEU A 49 -1.25 6.83 -7.22
N LEU A 50 -1.02 6.60 -5.92
CA LEU A 50 -0.84 5.25 -5.34
C LEU A 50 -2.05 4.33 -5.60
N LEU A 51 -3.26 4.76 -5.22
CA LEU A 51 -4.48 3.98 -5.41
C LEU A 51 -4.90 3.87 -6.90
N PRO A 52 -4.92 4.96 -7.70
CA PRO A 52 -5.16 4.86 -9.13
C PRO A 52 -4.18 3.93 -9.83
N THR A 53 -2.89 3.94 -9.47
CA THR A 53 -1.91 3.03 -10.06
C THR A 53 -2.25 1.57 -9.73
N LEU A 54 -2.65 1.27 -8.49
CA LEU A 54 -3.07 -0.09 -8.14
C LEU A 54 -4.29 -0.57 -8.92
N LEU A 55 -5.26 0.33 -9.18
CA LEU A 55 -6.55 -0.02 -9.77
C LEU A 55 -6.57 0.07 -11.31
N VAL A 56 -5.90 1.06 -11.89
CA VAL A 56 -5.98 1.41 -13.31
C VAL A 56 -4.81 0.83 -14.10
N LEU A 57 -3.59 0.76 -13.53
CA LEU A 57 -2.43 0.22 -14.23
C LEU A 57 -2.65 -1.21 -14.76
N PRO A 58 -3.32 -2.14 -14.05
CA PRO A 58 -3.67 -3.45 -14.60
C PRO A 58 -4.51 -3.42 -15.88
N ALA A 59 -5.33 -2.38 -16.09
CA ALA A 59 -6.19 -2.24 -17.26
C ALA A 59 -5.40 -2.02 -18.57
N LEU A 60 -4.19 -1.48 -18.47
CA LEU A 60 -3.31 -1.20 -19.62
C LEU A 60 -2.67 -2.45 -20.21
N PHE A 61 -2.74 -3.60 -19.52
CA PHE A 61 -2.14 -4.85 -19.99
C PHE A 61 -3.15 -5.68 -20.80
N LYS A 62 -2.67 -6.36 -21.85
CA LYS A 62 -3.48 -7.29 -22.66
C LYS A 62 -4.17 -8.36 -21.81
N ARG A 63 -3.52 -8.81 -20.72
CA ARG A 63 -4.03 -9.84 -19.79
C ARG A 63 -4.74 -9.25 -18.56
N ARG A 64 -5.34 -8.06 -18.66
CA ARG A 64 -5.99 -7.33 -17.54
C ARG A 64 -6.89 -8.20 -16.65
N ARG A 65 -7.73 -9.07 -17.23
CA ARG A 65 -8.62 -9.96 -16.45
C ARG A 65 -7.85 -10.89 -15.52
N ASN A 66 -6.76 -11.47 -16.01
CA ASN A 66 -5.89 -12.35 -15.21
C ASN A 66 -5.16 -11.56 -14.12
N LEU A 67 -4.81 -10.30 -14.38
CA LEU A 67 -4.21 -9.41 -13.38
C LEU A 67 -5.17 -9.04 -12.26
N TYR A 68 -6.43 -8.69 -12.59
CA TYR A 68 -7.43 -8.42 -11.56
C TYR A 68 -7.79 -9.67 -10.75
N ALA A 69 -7.86 -10.84 -11.39
CA ALA A 69 -8.02 -12.12 -10.68
C ALA A 69 -6.82 -12.40 -9.76
N ALA A 70 -5.59 -12.15 -10.24
CA ALA A 70 -4.36 -12.25 -9.48
C ALA A 70 -4.31 -11.28 -8.29
N LEU A 71 -4.82 -10.06 -8.45
CA LEU A 71 -4.94 -9.06 -7.38
C LEU A 71 -5.97 -9.51 -6.34
N LYS A 72 -7.19 -9.86 -6.78
CA LYS A 72 -8.28 -10.32 -5.91
C LYS A 72 -7.85 -11.52 -5.06
N THR A 73 -7.19 -12.51 -5.68
CA THR A 73 -6.71 -13.71 -4.98
C THR A 73 -5.59 -13.44 -3.98
N ARG A 74 -4.83 -12.35 -4.16
CA ARG A 74 -3.75 -11.93 -3.26
C ARG A 74 -4.20 -10.99 -2.16
N VAL A 75 -5.25 -10.20 -2.38
CA VAL A 75 -5.80 -9.27 -1.39
C VAL A 75 -6.82 -9.96 -0.48
N LEU A 76 -7.74 -10.74 -1.05
CA LEU A 76 -8.83 -11.34 -0.28
C LEU A 76 -8.40 -12.65 0.39
N ILE A 77 -8.76 -12.80 1.66
CA ILE A 77 -8.68 -14.08 2.39
C ILE A 77 -9.72 -15.03 1.77
N GLN A 78 -9.27 -16.19 1.31
CA GLN A 78 -10.14 -17.17 0.66
C GLN A 78 -10.36 -18.38 1.56
N ARG A 79 -11.51 -19.05 1.41
CA ARG A 79 -11.81 -20.30 2.15
C ARG A 79 -10.71 -21.36 2.01
N ARG A 80 -10.06 -21.43 0.85
CA ARG A 80 -8.92 -22.35 0.61
C ARG A 80 -7.68 -22.04 1.45
N ASP A 81 -7.46 -20.78 1.82
CA ASP A 81 -6.32 -20.39 2.66
C ASP A 81 -6.54 -20.86 4.10
N VAL A 82 -7.79 -20.72 4.58
CA VAL A 82 -8.24 -21.17 5.90
C VAL A 82 -8.23 -22.69 6.00
N LYS A 83 -8.88 -23.39 5.06
CA LYS A 83 -8.94 -24.86 5.05
C LYS A 83 -7.57 -25.53 4.97
N ALA A 84 -6.62 -24.91 4.26
CA ALA A 84 -5.27 -25.43 4.12
C ALA A 84 -4.33 -25.04 5.28
N GLY A 85 -4.82 -24.39 6.34
CA GLY A 85 -4.02 -24.00 7.51
C GLY A 85 -2.87 -23.04 7.17
N LYS A 86 -3.00 -22.22 6.12
CA LYS A 86 -1.92 -21.35 5.64
C LYS A 86 -1.85 -20.05 6.44
N THR A 87 -1.61 -20.15 7.74
CA THR A 87 -1.65 -19.02 8.69
C THR A 87 -0.82 -17.81 8.23
N ALA A 88 0.43 -18.04 7.79
CA ALA A 88 1.28 -16.95 7.29
C ALA A 88 0.69 -16.23 6.05
N MET A 89 0.02 -16.96 5.15
CA MET A 89 -0.65 -16.36 3.99
C MET A 89 -1.88 -15.55 4.41
N ILE A 90 -2.65 -16.04 5.38
CA ILE A 90 -3.81 -15.33 5.93
C ILE A 90 -3.36 -14.02 6.58
N LEU A 91 -2.30 -14.06 7.40
CA LEU A 91 -1.72 -12.87 8.03
C LEU A 91 -1.18 -11.88 6.99
N ALA A 92 -0.48 -12.36 5.95
CA ALA A 92 -0.03 -11.51 4.86
C ALA A 92 -1.20 -10.75 4.20
N LYS A 93 -2.34 -11.43 3.99
CA LYS A 93 -3.55 -10.84 3.42
C LYS A 93 -4.25 -9.87 4.36
N ALA A 94 -4.33 -10.20 5.65
CA ALA A 94 -4.85 -9.29 6.66
C ALA A 94 -4.05 -7.98 6.70
N VAL A 95 -2.71 -8.07 6.66
CA VAL A 95 -1.84 -6.89 6.58
C VAL A 95 -2.06 -6.11 5.29
N ILE A 96 -2.23 -6.76 4.13
CA ILE A 96 -2.58 -6.05 2.88
C ILE A 96 -3.90 -5.28 3.03
N LEU A 97 -4.92 -5.87 3.65
CA LEU A 97 -6.20 -5.20 3.86
C LEU A 97 -6.06 -3.99 4.79
N LEU A 98 -5.27 -4.12 5.86
CA LEU A 98 -4.94 -2.99 6.75
C LEU A 98 -4.18 -1.89 6.02
N MET A 99 -3.21 -2.24 5.17
CA MET A 99 -2.51 -1.28 4.32
C MET A 99 -3.46 -0.58 3.36
N LEU A 100 -4.38 -1.32 2.73
CA LEU A 100 -5.37 -0.76 1.81
C LEU A 100 -6.27 0.26 2.52
N LEU A 101 -6.74 -0.08 3.72
CA LEU A 101 -7.54 0.81 4.56
C LEU A 101 -6.73 2.04 4.97
N GLY A 102 -5.47 1.85 5.38
CA GLY A 102 -4.54 2.92 5.69
C GLY A 102 -4.35 3.88 4.52
N PHE A 103 -4.10 3.36 3.31
CA PHE A 103 -3.98 4.19 2.09
C PHE A 103 -5.26 4.94 1.76
N LEU A 104 -6.43 4.31 1.93
CA LEU A 104 -7.72 4.98 1.72
C LEU A 104 -7.91 6.13 2.72
N MET A 105 -7.68 5.88 4.01
CA MET A 105 -7.75 6.89 5.06
C MET A 105 -6.78 8.05 4.81
N GLN A 106 -5.55 7.74 4.39
CA GLN A 106 -4.53 8.73 4.04
C GLN A 106 -4.92 9.58 2.83
N THR A 107 -5.51 8.96 1.81
CA THR A 107 -6.00 9.68 0.63
C THR A 107 -7.15 10.62 0.99
N VAL A 108 -8.13 10.13 1.77
CA VAL A 108 -9.27 10.95 2.20
C VAL A 108 -8.81 12.10 3.09
N SER A 109 -7.98 11.84 4.10
CA SER A 109 -7.45 12.89 4.97
C SER A 109 -6.64 13.93 4.20
N ALA A 110 -5.79 13.53 3.24
CA ALA A 110 -5.06 14.45 2.39
C ALA A 110 -5.99 15.35 1.56
N ILE A 111 -7.05 14.78 0.98
CA ILE A 111 -8.06 15.55 0.23
C ILE A 111 -8.78 16.54 1.15
N LEU A 112 -9.23 16.10 2.32
CA LEU A 112 -9.91 16.96 3.30
C LEU A 112 -9.03 18.12 3.75
N MET A 113 -7.74 17.86 4.03
CA MET A 113 -6.77 18.89 4.39
C MET A 113 -6.51 19.86 3.24
N LYS A 114 -6.28 19.35 2.02
CA LYS A 114 -5.97 20.17 0.84
C LYS A 114 -7.12 21.09 0.44
N THR A 115 -8.36 20.64 0.63
CA THR A 115 -9.57 21.39 0.27
C THR A 115 -10.08 22.29 1.41
N GLY A 116 -9.49 22.19 2.61
CA GLY A 116 -9.98 22.86 3.81
C GLY A 116 -11.29 22.28 4.37
N LEU A 117 -11.78 21.17 3.81
CA LEU A 117 -12.99 20.49 4.29
C LEU A 117 -12.80 19.86 5.68
N SER A 118 -11.58 19.51 6.07
CA SER A 118 -11.29 18.98 7.41
C SER A 118 -11.78 19.92 8.51
N GLY A 119 -11.46 21.21 8.42
CA GLY A 119 -11.87 22.21 9.41
C GLY A 119 -13.37 22.53 9.40
N ARG A 120 -14.05 22.29 8.27
CA ARG A 120 -15.50 22.54 8.14
C ARG A 120 -16.34 21.36 8.61
N MET A 121 -15.96 20.15 8.22
CA MET A 121 -16.74 18.93 8.48
C MET A 121 -16.35 18.25 9.79
N TYR A 122 -15.09 18.39 10.21
CA TYR A 122 -14.54 17.70 11.38
C TYR A 122 -13.73 18.64 12.29
N PRO A 123 -14.33 19.74 12.79
CA PRO A 123 -13.61 20.77 13.55
C PRO A 123 -13.01 20.26 14.87
N ALA A 124 -13.58 19.19 15.45
CA ALA A 124 -13.09 18.58 16.69
C ALA A 124 -11.97 17.53 16.45
N VAL A 125 -11.64 17.20 15.20
CA VAL A 125 -10.67 16.16 14.87
C VAL A 125 -9.43 16.79 14.25
N ASP A 126 -8.27 16.53 14.86
CA ASP A 126 -6.99 16.90 14.27
C ASP A 126 -6.63 15.94 13.11
N VAL A 127 -7.19 16.22 11.94
CA VAL A 127 -6.96 15.44 10.71
C VAL A 127 -5.49 15.49 10.30
N TYR A 128 -4.76 16.57 10.61
CA TYR A 128 -3.33 16.68 10.30
C TYR A 128 -2.51 15.70 11.15
N SER A 129 -2.78 15.62 12.46
CA SER A 129 -2.15 14.65 13.35
C SER A 129 -2.53 13.21 12.99
N LEU A 130 -3.79 12.95 12.62
CA LEU A 130 -4.21 11.64 12.10
C LEU A 130 -3.43 11.27 10.82
N HIS A 131 -3.30 12.21 9.89
CA HIS A 131 -2.60 12.00 8.62
C HIS A 131 -1.12 11.69 8.87
N THR A 132 -0.44 12.53 9.64
CA THR A 132 1.00 12.41 9.91
C THR A 132 1.34 11.25 10.85
N GLY A 133 0.45 10.85 11.77
CA GLY A 133 0.65 9.69 12.65
C GLY A 133 0.82 8.37 11.89
N MET A 134 0.24 8.26 10.70
CA MET A 134 0.38 7.06 9.85
C MET A 134 1.77 6.89 9.23
N ILE A 135 2.65 7.89 9.34
CA ILE A 135 4.07 7.76 8.96
C ILE A 135 4.74 6.63 9.76
N TYR A 136 4.27 6.31 10.96
CA TYR A 136 4.79 5.19 11.75
C TYR A 136 4.11 3.86 11.43
N VAL A 137 2.79 3.89 11.21
CA VAL A 137 1.99 2.68 10.99
C VAL A 137 2.25 2.06 9.61
N MET A 138 2.29 2.87 8.56
CA MET A 138 2.41 2.35 7.19
C MET A 138 3.73 1.62 6.93
N PRO A 139 4.91 2.13 7.33
CA PRO A 139 6.16 1.38 7.21
C PRO A 139 6.14 0.07 8.00
N ALA A 140 5.60 0.07 9.22
CA ALA A 140 5.48 -1.14 10.02
C ALA A 140 4.63 -2.21 9.32
N LEU A 141 3.49 -1.81 8.72
CA LEU A 141 2.65 -2.71 7.94
C LEU A 141 3.37 -3.24 6.68
N VAL A 142 4.14 -2.40 5.98
CA VAL A 142 4.95 -2.85 4.82
C VAL A 142 5.98 -3.91 5.24
N VAL A 143 6.69 -3.69 6.36
CA VAL A 143 7.66 -4.65 6.89
C VAL A 143 6.96 -5.95 7.29
N LEU A 144 5.84 -5.89 8.01
CA LEU A 144 5.05 -7.07 8.37
C LEU A 144 4.56 -7.84 7.15
N HIS A 145 4.09 -7.14 6.12
CA HIS A 145 3.68 -7.76 4.87
C HIS A 145 4.83 -8.55 4.22
N ALA A 146 6.01 -7.94 4.13
CA ALA A 146 7.20 -8.61 3.58
C ALA A 146 7.57 -9.85 4.40
N ILE A 147 7.58 -9.76 5.74
CA ILE A 147 7.88 -10.87 6.65
C ILE A 147 6.91 -12.03 6.42
N PHE A 148 5.60 -11.78 6.40
CA PHE A 148 4.61 -12.84 6.25
C PHE A 148 4.64 -13.50 4.86
N ILE A 149 4.92 -12.74 3.80
CA ILE A 149 5.13 -13.31 2.46
C ILE A 149 6.37 -14.20 2.44
N LEU A 150 7.47 -13.80 3.07
CA LEU A 150 8.68 -14.62 3.19
C LEU A 150 8.40 -15.93 3.97
N LEU A 151 7.66 -15.86 5.08
CA LEU A 151 7.29 -17.04 5.86
C LEU A 151 6.37 -17.99 5.07
N ALA A 152 5.39 -17.45 4.34
CA ALA A 152 4.46 -18.25 3.54
C ALA A 152 5.15 -18.96 2.36
N THR A 153 6.15 -18.32 1.76
CA THR A 153 6.93 -18.88 0.64
C THR A 153 7.95 -19.91 1.09
N ARG A 154 8.60 -19.73 2.26
CA ARG A 154 9.53 -20.72 2.84
C ARG A 154 8.85 -22.06 3.15
N ARG A 155 7.67 -22.05 3.79
CA ARG A 155 6.92 -23.28 4.08
C ARG A 155 6.51 -24.04 2.81
N SER A 156 6.18 -23.30 1.75
CA SER A 156 5.80 -23.90 0.46
C SER A 156 6.99 -24.55 -0.27
N ALA A 157 8.21 -24.07 -0.03
CA ALA A 157 9.43 -24.67 -0.58
C ALA A 157 9.88 -25.90 0.24
N ALA A 158 9.73 -25.85 1.58
CA ALA A 158 10.01 -26.98 2.46
C ALA A 158 9.06 -28.17 2.19
N ALA A 159 7.78 -27.92 1.91
CA ALA A 159 6.79 -28.96 1.58
C ALA A 159 6.97 -29.60 0.18
N LYS A 160 7.94 -29.14 -0.62
CA LYS A 160 8.27 -29.68 -1.95
C LYS A 160 9.60 -30.45 -1.97
N ARG A 161 10.31 -30.50 -0.83
CA ARG A 161 11.49 -31.34 -0.61
C ARG A 161 11.05 -32.56 0.18
#